data_AF-A0A2W6Z7T0-F1
#
_entry.id   AF-A0A2W6Z7T0-F1
#
_cell.length_a   1.000
_cell.length_b   1.000
_cell.length_c   1.000
_cell.angle_alpha   90.00
_cell.angle_beta   90.00
_cell.angle_gamma   90.00
#
_symmetry.space_group_name_H-M   'P 1'
#
loop_
_entity.id
_entity.type
_entity.pdbx_description
1 polymer ?
#
loop_
_entity_poly.entity_id
_entity_poly.type
_entity_poly.pdbx_seq_one_letter_code
_entity_poly.pdbx_strand_id
1 'polypeptide(L)'
;MKKILLGIALSVVVLQSCKKDRDEEEIVVIPVADQNAYDDAAAIKFMDSNYFNDKGVITAFDDTVTTDDNYPKLSSYPHETLPSGVIYIKREESFQPNPGKEIAASDVISIMQVTKTYIATKTDDKIAYANEATFINNITTSGVPSTDPAYFYVKQSVLDAYNAAHSTATVGRDFYEIEGLQEGLKHFRSFDNLDPATDYNMQGVIIVPSRAAYARDNTIYGTIYANRSFVFNFQLYNTRTRLDNEK
;
A
#
# COMPACT_ATOMS: atom_id res chain seq x y z
N MET A 1 -0.43 40.16 1.35
CA MET A 1 0.02 39.94 -0.04
C MET A 1 0.35 38.47 -0.20
N LYS A 2 -0.54 37.71 -0.85
CA LYS A 2 -0.42 36.27 -1.06
C LYS A 2 0.58 36.01 -2.19
N LYS A 3 1.65 35.25 -1.92
CA LYS A 3 2.54 34.74 -2.95
C LYS A 3 1.95 33.43 -3.47
N ILE A 4 1.42 33.44 -4.69
CA ILE A 4 1.03 32.24 -5.43
C ILE A 4 2.31 31.75 -6.11
N LEU A 5 2.86 30.64 -5.62
CA LEU A 5 3.92 29.91 -6.31
C LEU A 5 3.25 29.04 -7.36
N LEU A 6 3.30 29.50 -8.62
CA LEU A 6 2.88 28.75 -9.79
C LEU A 6 3.99 27.73 -10.11
N GLY A 7 3.88 26.52 -9.58
CA GLY A 7 4.74 25.40 -9.95
C GLY A 7 4.31 24.86 -11.32
N ILE A 8 5.09 25.17 -12.35
CA ILE A 8 4.94 24.55 -13.67
C ILE A 8 5.48 23.11 -13.56
N ALA A 9 4.59 22.12 -13.60
CA ALA A 9 4.96 20.72 -13.70
C ALA A 9 5.62 20.47 -15.07
N LEU A 10 6.95 20.37 -15.10
CA LEU A 10 7.71 19.99 -16.30
C LEU A 10 7.84 18.47 -16.34
N SER A 11 6.93 17.79 -17.02
CA SER A 11 7.15 16.40 -17.42
C SER A 11 8.28 16.32 -18.44
N VAL A 12 9.20 15.38 -18.25
CA VAL A 12 10.31 15.13 -19.18
C VAL A 12 9.88 14.07 -20.17
N VAL A 13 9.91 14.42 -21.45
CA VAL A 13 9.66 13.47 -22.54
C VAL A 13 10.95 12.70 -22.82
N VAL A 14 10.90 11.37 -22.75
CA VAL A 14 12.03 10.51 -23.14
C VAL A 14 11.65 9.76 -24.41
N LEU A 15 12.31 10.09 -25.53
CA LEU A 15 12.19 9.35 -26.79
C LEU A 15 13.09 8.11 -26.73
N GLN A 16 12.48 6.92 -26.63
CA GLN A 16 13.20 5.64 -26.75
C GLN A 16 13.24 5.21 -28.22
N SER A 17 14.38 5.45 -28.89
CA SER A 17 14.64 4.96 -30.26
C SER A 17 14.93 3.45 -30.26
N CYS A 18 13.89 2.63 -30.23
CA CYS A 18 13.99 1.23 -30.67
C CYS A 18 13.64 1.14 -32.15
N LYS A 19 14.67 0.97 -33.00
CA LYS A 19 14.52 0.77 -34.45
C LYS A 19 13.64 -0.45 -34.77
N LYS A 20 12.38 -0.21 -35.14
CA LYS A 20 11.67 -0.71 -36.34
C LYS A 20 10.15 -0.49 -36.21
N ASP A 21 9.62 0.36 -37.07
CA ASP A 21 8.24 0.43 -37.57
C ASP A 21 7.08 0.36 -36.54
N ARG A 22 7.18 1.14 -35.46
CA ARG A 22 6.01 1.58 -34.69
C ARG A 22 6.19 3.04 -34.31
N ASP A 23 5.11 3.79 -34.39
CA ASP A 23 5.03 5.19 -33.98
C ASP A 23 5.80 5.39 -32.66
N GLU A 24 6.66 6.39 -32.62
CA GLU A 24 7.45 6.72 -31.43
C GLU A 24 6.46 7.05 -30.29
N GLU A 25 6.21 6.08 -29.40
CA GLU A 25 5.40 6.32 -28.20
C GLU A 25 6.17 7.29 -27.30
N GLU A 26 5.66 8.51 -27.21
CA GLU A 26 6.18 9.57 -26.35
C GLU A 26 5.97 9.18 -24.87
N ILE A 27 7.03 8.71 -24.19
CA ILE A 27 6.94 8.36 -22.78
C ILE A 27 7.08 9.64 -21.95
N VAL A 28 5.97 10.08 -21.36
CA VAL A 28 5.92 11.20 -20.42
C VAL A 28 6.42 10.74 -19.05
N VAL A 29 7.60 11.19 -18.63
CA VAL A 29 8.14 10.94 -17.30
C VAL A 29 7.78 12.10 -16.37
N ILE A 30 6.93 11.82 -15.39
CA ILE A 30 6.55 12.78 -14.33
C ILE A 30 7.78 12.99 -13.41
N PRO A 31 8.09 14.21 -12.96
CA PRO A 31 9.13 14.44 -11.94
C PRO A 31 8.81 13.72 -10.61
N VAL A 32 9.84 13.31 -9.86
CA VAL A 32 9.64 12.60 -8.57
C VAL A 32 8.84 13.46 -7.57
N ALA A 33 9.14 14.76 -7.49
CA ALA A 33 8.41 15.67 -6.60
C ALA A 33 6.93 15.78 -6.96
N ASP A 34 6.61 15.82 -8.27
CA ASP A 34 5.23 15.86 -8.74
C ASP A 34 4.51 14.53 -8.46
N GLN A 35 5.19 13.39 -8.66
CA GLN A 35 4.64 12.08 -8.29
C GLN A 35 4.32 11.99 -6.80
N ASN A 36 5.22 12.46 -5.94
CA ASN A 36 5.00 12.47 -4.49
C ASN A 36 3.79 13.33 -4.12
N ALA A 37 3.66 14.51 -4.72
CA ALA A 37 2.50 15.38 -4.52
C ALA A 37 1.21 14.75 -5.05
N TYR A 38 1.28 14.01 -6.15
CA TYR A 38 0.14 13.30 -6.71
C TYR A 38 -0.30 12.15 -5.81
N ASP A 39 0.63 11.36 -5.28
CA ASP A 39 0.34 10.28 -4.34
C ASP A 39 -0.40 10.81 -3.10
N ASP A 40 0.08 11.92 -2.53
CA ASP A 40 -0.52 12.53 -1.34
C ASP A 40 -1.94 13.04 -1.62
N ALA A 41 -2.13 13.79 -2.71
CA ALA A 41 -3.45 14.30 -3.08
C ALA A 41 -4.44 13.18 -3.46
N ALA A 42 -3.96 12.14 -4.15
CA ALA A 42 -4.77 10.97 -4.51
C ALA A 42 -5.20 10.18 -3.28
N ALA A 43 -4.33 10.04 -2.27
CA ALA A 43 -4.66 9.39 -1.00
C ALA A 43 -5.80 10.10 -0.26
N ILE A 44 -5.74 11.44 -0.15
CA ILE A 44 -6.83 12.23 0.44
C ILE A 44 -8.13 12.04 -0.36
N LYS A 45 -8.06 12.13 -1.69
CA LYS A 45 -9.25 11.92 -2.55
C LYS A 45 -9.86 10.53 -2.36
N PHE A 46 -9.03 9.49 -2.26
CA PHE A 46 -9.45 8.12 -2.01
C PHE A 46 -10.15 7.97 -0.65
N MET A 47 -9.66 8.66 0.38
CA MET A 47 -10.31 8.65 1.70
C MET A 47 -11.69 9.30 1.70
N ASP A 48 -11.89 10.31 0.85
CA ASP A 48 -13.16 11.04 0.72
C ASP A 48 -14.18 10.35 -0.20
N SER A 49 -13.72 9.46 -1.09
CA SER A 49 -14.54 8.75 -2.08
C SER A 49 -14.89 7.33 -1.66
N ASN A 50 -14.36 6.85 -0.53
CA ASN A 50 -14.52 5.46 -0.11
C ASN A 50 -14.95 5.38 1.36
N TYR A 51 -15.48 4.22 1.73
CA TYR A 51 -15.95 3.90 3.07
C TYR A 51 -15.62 2.45 3.47
N PHE A 52 -15.81 2.13 4.74
CA PHE A 52 -15.80 0.77 5.25
C PHE A 52 -17.20 0.16 5.16
N ASN A 53 -17.38 -0.93 4.42
CA ASN A 53 -18.63 -1.69 4.50
C ASN A 53 -18.76 -2.43 5.85
N ASP A 54 -19.83 -3.20 6.03
CA ASP A 54 -20.12 -3.89 7.30
C ASP A 54 -18.97 -4.78 7.81
N LYS A 55 -18.18 -5.36 6.90
CA LYS A 55 -17.02 -6.21 7.21
C LYS A 55 -15.70 -5.45 7.26
N GLY A 56 -15.75 -4.13 7.15
CA GLY A 56 -14.57 -3.26 7.10
C GLY A 56 -13.81 -3.34 5.78
N VAL A 57 -14.41 -3.89 4.73
CA VAL A 57 -13.80 -3.90 3.40
C VAL A 57 -13.99 -2.55 2.75
N ILE A 58 -12.93 -1.97 2.19
CA ILE A 58 -13.00 -0.68 1.49
C ILE A 58 -13.92 -0.81 0.27
N THR A 59 -14.91 0.07 0.21
CA THR A 59 -15.85 0.19 -0.92
C THR A 59 -15.90 1.65 -1.36
N ALA A 60 -15.99 1.89 -2.68
CA ALA A 60 -16.18 3.24 -3.21
C ALA A 60 -17.66 3.63 -3.07
N PHE A 61 -17.93 4.91 -2.80
CA PHE A 61 -19.31 5.41 -2.90
C PHE A 61 -19.80 5.34 -4.35
N ASP A 62 -21.07 5.02 -4.53
CA ASP A 62 -21.73 5.02 -5.83
C ASP A 62 -22.48 6.35 -6.03
N ASP A 63 -22.02 7.17 -6.98
CA ASP A 63 -22.65 8.46 -7.28
C ASP A 63 -24.07 8.34 -7.91
N THR A 64 -24.54 7.12 -8.19
CA THR A 64 -25.83 6.85 -8.86
C THR A 64 -26.92 6.31 -7.93
N VAL A 65 -26.56 5.83 -6.74
CA VAL A 65 -27.50 5.35 -5.71
C VAL A 65 -27.19 6.00 -4.37
N THR A 66 -28.12 5.92 -3.42
CA THR A 66 -27.97 6.56 -2.09
C THR A 66 -27.94 5.53 -0.95
N THR A 67 -27.83 4.25 -1.29
CA THR A 67 -27.87 3.15 -0.31
C THR A 67 -26.65 3.12 0.60
N ASP A 68 -25.54 3.70 0.14
CA ASP A 68 -24.26 3.78 0.82
C ASP A 68 -23.98 5.17 1.43
N ASP A 69 -24.76 6.21 1.11
CA ASP A 69 -24.62 7.57 1.67
C ASP A 69 -24.60 7.64 3.20
N ASN A 70 -25.12 6.61 3.87
CA ASN A 70 -25.14 6.52 5.33
C ASN A 70 -23.81 6.05 5.94
N TYR A 71 -22.89 5.49 5.13
CA TYR A 71 -21.60 5.06 5.64
C TYR A 71 -20.66 6.26 5.85
N PRO A 72 -19.91 6.29 6.96
CA PRO A 72 -18.88 7.31 7.13
C PRO A 72 -17.76 7.14 6.11
N LYS A 73 -17.29 8.26 5.56
CA LYS A 73 -16.10 8.30 4.70
C LYS A 73 -14.88 7.82 5.47
N LEU A 74 -13.90 7.22 4.78
CA LEU A 74 -12.64 6.83 5.43
C LEU A 74 -11.94 8.04 6.08
N SER A 75 -12.06 9.23 5.49
CA SER A 75 -11.52 10.48 6.05
C SER A 75 -12.16 10.94 7.37
N SER A 76 -13.30 10.37 7.76
CA SER A 76 -13.97 10.70 9.03
C SER A 76 -13.50 9.84 10.21
N TYR A 77 -12.81 8.73 9.95
CA TYR A 77 -12.27 7.85 10.99
C TYR A 77 -10.99 8.42 11.61
N PRO A 78 -10.59 7.97 12.81
CA PRO A 78 -9.28 8.32 13.37
C PRO A 78 -8.14 7.92 12.43
N HIS A 79 -7.35 8.91 12.00
CA HIS A 79 -6.23 8.73 11.09
C HIS A 79 -5.12 9.74 11.34
N GLU A 80 -3.91 9.42 10.89
CA GLU A 80 -2.76 10.32 10.90
C GLU A 80 -1.89 10.08 9.66
N THR A 81 -1.25 11.14 9.19
CA THR A 81 -0.25 11.09 8.11
C THR A 81 1.14 11.16 8.71
N LEU A 82 1.94 10.12 8.47
CA LEU A 82 3.31 10.01 8.93
C LEU A 82 4.27 10.83 8.06
N PRO A 83 5.51 11.12 8.51
CA PRO A 83 6.48 11.91 7.74
C PRO A 83 6.83 11.32 6.36
N SER A 84 6.71 10.00 6.19
CA SER A 84 6.88 9.31 4.90
C SER A 84 5.73 9.55 3.93
N GLY A 85 4.59 10.07 4.40
CA GLY A 85 3.32 10.15 3.69
C GLY A 85 2.41 8.95 3.89
N VAL A 86 2.85 7.93 4.63
CA VAL A 86 1.98 6.82 5.00
C VAL A 86 0.79 7.35 5.82
N ILE A 87 -0.42 6.94 5.46
CA ILE A 87 -1.63 7.27 6.21
C ILE A 87 -2.16 5.98 6.81
N TYR A 88 -2.34 5.94 8.13
CA TYR A 88 -3.03 4.84 8.79
C TYR A 88 -4.41 5.29 9.24
N ILE A 89 -5.42 4.44 9.04
CA ILE A 89 -6.82 4.71 9.37
C ILE A 89 -7.34 3.56 10.21
N LYS A 90 -7.77 3.85 11.43
CA LYS A 90 -8.34 2.86 12.33
C LYS A 90 -9.85 2.85 12.21
N ARG A 91 -10.43 1.66 12.05
CA ARG A 91 -11.87 1.50 12.29
C ARG A 91 -12.15 1.67 13.79
N GLU A 92 -13.42 1.82 14.16
CA GLU A 92 -13.82 2.05 15.55
C GLU A 92 -13.19 1.08 16.54
N GLU A 93 -13.03 1.51 17.80
CA GLU A 93 -12.36 0.75 18.87
C GLU A 93 -12.96 -0.66 19.08
N SER A 94 -14.24 -0.86 18.78
CA SER A 94 -14.91 -2.17 18.84
C SER A 94 -14.37 -3.19 17.83
N PHE A 95 -13.66 -2.73 16.78
CA PHE A 95 -13.00 -3.55 15.78
C PHE A 95 -11.47 -3.64 15.98
N GLN A 96 -10.94 -3.02 17.03
CA GLN A 96 -9.53 -3.15 17.43
C GLN A 96 -9.38 -4.27 18.47
N PRO A 97 -8.23 -4.98 18.50
CA PRO A 97 -7.98 -5.99 19.53
C PRO A 97 -7.79 -5.36 20.92
N ASN A 98 -8.47 -5.91 21.93
CA ASN A 98 -8.35 -5.47 23.33
C ASN A 98 -8.36 -6.66 24.33
N PRO A 99 -7.22 -7.02 24.94
CA PRO A 99 -5.89 -6.52 24.62
C PRO A 99 -5.46 -6.97 23.22
N GLY A 100 -4.48 -6.27 22.65
CA GLY A 100 -3.85 -6.65 21.39
C GLY A 100 -2.34 -6.63 21.53
N LYS A 101 -1.65 -7.33 20.63
CA LYS A 101 -0.20 -7.43 20.62
C LYS A 101 0.43 -6.40 19.70
N GLU A 102 1.44 -5.71 20.20
CA GLU A 102 2.25 -4.78 19.41
C GLU A 102 3.09 -5.52 18.38
N ILE A 103 3.40 -4.84 17.28
CA ILE A 103 4.08 -5.42 16.11
C ILE A 103 5.46 -4.80 16.00
N ALA A 104 6.50 -5.61 16.18
CA ALA A 104 7.87 -5.18 15.91
C ALA A 104 8.20 -5.33 14.42
N ALA A 105 9.19 -4.56 13.94
CA ALA A 105 9.58 -4.51 12.53
C ALA A 105 10.01 -5.88 11.95
N SER A 106 10.50 -6.78 12.80
CA SER A 106 10.96 -8.11 12.39
C SER A 106 10.04 -9.25 12.83
N ASP A 107 8.85 -8.95 13.36
CA ASP A 107 7.95 -10.00 13.83
C ASP A 107 7.49 -10.91 12.68
N VAL A 108 6.97 -12.09 13.04
CA VAL A 108 6.19 -12.91 12.13
C VAL A 108 4.75 -12.46 12.23
N ILE A 109 4.23 -11.89 11.14
CA ILE A 109 2.83 -11.46 11.05
C ILE A 109 1.97 -12.50 10.33
N SER A 110 0.68 -12.54 10.66
CA SER A 110 -0.34 -13.21 9.87
C SER A 110 -1.42 -12.19 9.55
N ILE A 111 -1.69 -11.98 8.26
CA ILE A 111 -2.47 -10.86 7.75
C ILE A 111 -3.55 -11.34 6.80
N MET A 112 -4.83 -11.14 7.17
CA MET A 112 -5.95 -11.23 6.24
C MET A 112 -6.09 -9.88 5.56
N GLN A 113 -6.01 -9.82 4.23
CA GLN A 113 -6.08 -8.53 3.54
C GLN A 113 -6.80 -8.55 2.20
N VAL A 114 -7.26 -7.36 1.83
CA VAL A 114 -7.52 -6.94 0.45
C VAL A 114 -6.60 -5.76 0.18
N THR A 115 -5.50 -6.01 -0.51
CA THR A 115 -4.51 -4.99 -0.84
C THR A 115 -4.60 -4.68 -2.33
N LYS A 116 -4.81 -3.41 -2.64
CA LYS A 116 -4.88 -2.88 -4.00
C LYS A 116 -3.76 -1.88 -4.22
N THR A 117 -3.32 -1.75 -5.47
CA THR A 117 -2.29 -0.80 -5.90
C THR A 117 -2.84 0.15 -6.94
N TYR A 118 -2.31 1.36 -6.97
CA TYR A 118 -2.79 2.43 -7.84
C TYR A 118 -1.64 3.26 -8.36
N ILE A 119 -1.84 3.93 -9.48
CA ILE A 119 -0.99 5.03 -9.93
C ILE A 119 -1.76 6.32 -9.66
N ALA A 120 -1.14 7.28 -8.98
CA ALA A 120 -1.73 8.61 -8.86
C ALA A 120 -1.55 9.37 -10.18
N THR A 121 -2.67 9.81 -10.76
CA THR A 121 -2.67 10.53 -12.04
C THR A 121 -3.38 11.87 -11.91
N LYS A 122 -3.00 12.81 -12.77
CA LYS A 122 -3.67 14.11 -12.92
C LYS A 122 -4.39 14.15 -14.26
N THR A 123 -5.72 14.25 -14.24
CA THR A 123 -6.56 14.38 -15.43
C THR A 123 -7.49 15.58 -15.23
N ASP A 124 -7.53 16.52 -16.18
CA ASP A 124 -8.35 17.73 -16.12
C ASP A 124 -8.21 18.49 -14.79
N ASP A 125 -6.96 18.69 -14.35
CA ASP A 125 -6.59 19.30 -13.08
C ASP A 125 -7.08 18.59 -11.79
N LYS A 126 -7.63 17.38 -11.91
CA LYS A 126 -8.01 16.53 -10.78
C LYS A 126 -6.98 15.43 -10.58
N ILE A 127 -6.55 15.27 -9.33
CA ILE A 127 -5.64 14.19 -8.93
C ILE A 127 -6.45 13.09 -8.24
N ALA A 128 -6.27 11.86 -8.67
CA ALA A 128 -6.90 10.69 -8.08
C ALA A 128 -6.07 9.43 -8.32
N TYR A 129 -6.37 8.37 -7.56
CA TYR A 129 -5.85 7.04 -7.87
C TYR A 129 -6.53 6.47 -9.12
N ALA A 130 -5.73 5.93 -10.03
CA ALA A 130 -6.15 5.29 -11.26
C ALA A 130 -5.39 3.97 -11.47
N ASN A 131 -5.73 3.25 -12.54
CA ASN A 131 -5.11 1.98 -12.92
C ASN A 131 -5.09 0.97 -11.76
N GLU A 132 -6.18 0.81 -11.02
CA GLU A 132 -6.27 -0.13 -9.90
C GLU A 132 -5.83 -1.54 -10.31
N ALA A 133 -5.00 -2.18 -9.48
CA ALA A 133 -4.68 -3.59 -9.61
C ALA A 133 -4.63 -4.27 -8.23
N THR A 134 -5.16 -5.48 -8.13
CA THR A 134 -5.07 -6.30 -6.92
C THR A 134 -3.62 -6.73 -6.69
N PHE A 135 -3.07 -6.41 -5.51
CA PHE A 135 -1.81 -6.98 -5.05
C PHE A 135 -2.07 -8.36 -4.43
N ILE A 136 -2.91 -8.39 -3.40
CA ILE A 136 -3.29 -9.59 -2.64
C ILE A 136 -4.74 -9.49 -2.23
N ASN A 137 -5.50 -10.58 -2.37
CA ASN A 137 -6.86 -10.67 -1.83
C ASN A 137 -7.07 -12.04 -1.18
N ASN A 138 -6.91 -12.11 0.14
CA ASN A 138 -7.09 -13.36 0.86
C ASN A 138 -8.56 -13.80 0.90
N ILE A 139 -9.51 -12.86 0.93
CA ILE A 139 -10.95 -13.16 1.01
C ILE A 139 -11.39 -14.00 -0.19
N THR A 140 -11.04 -13.58 -1.41
CA THR A 140 -11.51 -14.24 -2.64
C THR A 140 -10.59 -15.36 -3.12
N THR A 141 -9.32 -15.35 -2.71
CA THR A 141 -8.32 -16.29 -3.25
C THR A 141 -8.08 -17.49 -2.33
N SER A 142 -7.81 -17.27 -1.04
CA SER A 142 -7.37 -18.33 -0.13
C SER A 142 -8.36 -18.64 0.99
N GLY A 143 -9.21 -17.69 1.37
CA GLY A 143 -10.06 -17.76 2.57
C GLY A 143 -9.28 -17.75 3.89
N VAL A 144 -7.94 -17.66 3.86
CA VAL A 144 -7.05 -17.70 5.03
C VAL A 144 -5.98 -16.60 4.97
N PRO A 145 -5.50 -16.09 6.12
CA PRO A 145 -4.47 -15.06 6.20
C PRO A 145 -3.14 -15.47 5.54
N SER A 146 -2.46 -14.51 4.91
CA SER A 146 -1.06 -14.67 4.49
C SER A 146 -0.14 -14.66 5.71
N THR A 147 0.74 -15.65 5.82
CA THR A 147 1.68 -15.77 6.94
C THR A 147 3.10 -15.44 6.51
N ASP A 148 3.78 -14.62 7.31
CA ASP A 148 5.17 -14.21 7.13
C ASP A 148 5.51 -13.69 5.70
N PRO A 149 4.76 -12.72 5.16
CA PRO A 149 4.99 -12.27 3.80
C PRO A 149 6.34 -11.54 3.65
N ALA A 150 7.07 -11.85 2.58
CA ALA A 150 8.36 -11.23 2.28
C ALA A 150 8.28 -9.72 2.03
N TYR A 151 7.12 -9.19 1.62
CA TYR A 151 6.90 -7.75 1.49
C TYR A 151 6.73 -7.03 2.85
N PHE A 152 6.58 -7.77 3.95
CA PHE A 152 6.69 -7.21 5.29
C PHE A 152 8.08 -7.43 5.87
N TYR A 153 8.63 -8.64 5.79
CA TYR A 153 10.00 -8.94 6.24
C TYR A 153 10.57 -10.09 5.40
N VAL A 154 11.67 -9.87 4.70
CA VAL A 154 12.39 -10.94 3.99
C VAL A 154 13.42 -11.59 4.91
N LYS A 155 13.44 -12.93 4.94
CA LYS A 155 14.46 -13.67 5.70
C LYS A 155 15.85 -13.46 5.08
N GLN A 156 16.88 -13.36 5.91
CA GLN A 156 18.23 -13.14 5.40
C GLN A 156 18.67 -14.24 4.41
N SER A 157 18.31 -15.49 4.70
CA SER A 157 18.60 -16.63 3.83
C SER A 157 17.96 -16.53 2.43
N VAL A 158 16.79 -15.89 2.30
CA VAL A 158 16.13 -15.66 1.02
C VAL A 158 16.86 -14.58 0.23
N LEU A 159 17.26 -13.49 0.89
CA LEU A 159 18.03 -12.41 0.29
C LEU A 159 19.40 -12.91 -0.20
N ASP A 160 20.11 -13.68 0.63
CA ASP A 160 21.41 -14.25 0.30
C ASP A 160 21.32 -15.23 -0.88
N ALA A 161 20.30 -16.10 -0.88
CA ALA A 161 20.06 -17.05 -1.97
C ALA A 161 19.76 -16.33 -3.30
N TYR A 162 18.96 -15.26 -3.27
CA TYR A 162 18.68 -14.47 -4.47
C TYR A 162 19.95 -13.83 -5.04
N ASN A 163 20.74 -13.18 -4.18
CA ASN A 163 21.99 -12.53 -4.56
C ASN A 163 23.04 -13.52 -5.08
N ALA A 164 23.12 -14.72 -4.49
CA ALA A 164 24.01 -15.78 -4.97
C ALA A 164 23.60 -16.30 -6.36
N ALA A 165 22.30 -16.40 -6.64
CA ALA A 165 21.77 -16.83 -7.93
C ALA A 165 21.88 -15.74 -9.03
N HIS A 166 21.91 -14.46 -8.65
CA HIS A 166 21.89 -13.31 -9.57
C HIS A 166 23.12 -12.40 -9.40
N SER A 167 24.30 -12.95 -9.67
CA SER A 167 25.62 -12.34 -9.44
C SER A 167 25.94 -11.03 -10.19
N THR A 168 24.99 -10.44 -10.90
CA THR A 168 25.16 -9.19 -11.67
C THR A 168 24.83 -7.93 -10.87
N ALA A 169 24.03 -8.04 -9.81
CA ALA A 169 23.73 -6.95 -8.90
C ALA A 169 23.33 -7.50 -7.53
N THR A 170 23.76 -6.84 -6.45
CA THR A 170 23.31 -7.16 -5.08
C THR A 170 22.08 -6.32 -4.77
N VAL A 171 20.98 -6.98 -4.40
CA VAL A 171 19.74 -6.33 -3.96
C VAL A 171 19.68 -6.28 -2.43
N GLY A 172 19.00 -5.25 -1.92
CA GLY A 172 18.72 -5.06 -0.49
C GLY A 172 17.35 -5.59 -0.08
N ARG A 173 16.91 -5.24 1.13
CA ARG A 173 15.60 -5.60 1.68
C ARG A 173 14.45 -4.88 0.97
N ASP A 174 14.69 -3.64 0.57
CA ASP A 174 13.83 -2.78 -0.26
C ASP A 174 13.37 -3.44 -1.57
N PHE A 175 14.13 -4.41 -2.08
CA PHE A 175 13.74 -5.23 -3.24
C PHE A 175 12.52 -6.14 -2.98
N TYR A 176 12.28 -6.47 -1.70
CA TYR A 176 11.18 -7.31 -1.24
C TYR A 176 10.18 -6.51 -0.41
N GLU A 177 10.67 -5.82 0.61
CA GLU A 177 9.94 -5.21 1.71
C GLU A 177 9.31 -3.86 1.32
N ILE A 178 8.12 -3.58 1.85
CA ILE A 178 7.43 -2.29 1.71
C ILE A 178 7.59 -1.56 3.05
N GLU A 179 8.56 -0.65 3.13
CA GLU A 179 8.92 0.05 4.37
C GLU A 179 7.73 0.81 4.98
N GLY A 180 6.89 1.43 4.15
CA GLY A 180 5.70 2.13 4.62
C GLY A 180 4.63 1.23 5.24
N LEU A 181 4.60 -0.06 4.86
CA LEU A 181 3.75 -1.04 5.56
C LEU A 181 4.32 -1.31 6.96
N GLN A 182 5.63 -1.53 7.09
CA GLN A 182 6.28 -1.73 8.40
C GLN A 182 6.08 -0.51 9.31
N GLU A 183 6.19 0.70 8.76
CA GLU A 183 5.95 1.94 9.49
C GLU A 183 4.49 2.04 9.96
N GLY A 184 3.53 1.88 9.05
CA GLY A 184 2.10 1.99 9.38
C GLY A 184 1.62 0.93 10.37
N LEU A 185 2.14 -0.30 10.28
CA LEU A 185 1.75 -1.40 11.17
C LEU A 185 2.09 -1.14 12.64
N LYS A 186 3.10 -0.31 12.95
CA LYS A 186 3.42 0.07 14.34
C LYS A 186 2.26 0.75 15.07
N HIS A 187 1.30 1.29 14.32
CA HIS A 187 0.13 1.97 14.87
C HIS A 187 -1.06 1.02 15.09
N PHE A 188 -0.95 -0.24 14.67
CA PHE A 188 -1.95 -1.28 14.88
C PHE A 188 -1.46 -2.31 15.89
N ARG A 189 -2.40 -3.12 16.35
CA ARG A 189 -2.13 -4.31 17.15
C ARG A 189 -2.69 -5.53 16.44
N SER A 190 -2.12 -6.69 16.74
CA SER A 190 -2.63 -7.99 16.32
C SER A 190 -3.67 -8.49 17.31
N PHE A 191 -4.69 -9.18 16.82
CA PHE A 191 -5.50 -10.05 17.65
C PHE A 191 -4.65 -11.23 18.14
N ASP A 192 -4.81 -11.60 19.41
CA ASP A 192 -4.16 -12.77 20.00
C ASP A 192 -5.13 -13.96 20.05
N ASN A 193 -4.60 -15.15 19.76
CA ASN A 193 -5.32 -16.43 19.73
C ASN A 193 -6.59 -16.43 18.86
N LEU A 194 -6.61 -15.63 17.80
CA LEU A 194 -7.72 -15.61 16.85
C LEU A 194 -7.56 -16.76 15.87
N ASP A 195 -8.54 -17.67 15.82
CA ASP A 195 -8.53 -18.77 14.86
C ASP A 195 -8.55 -18.20 13.42
N PRO A 196 -7.59 -18.56 12.54
CA PRO A 196 -7.59 -18.15 11.14
C PRO A 196 -8.85 -18.52 10.35
N ALA A 197 -9.65 -19.48 10.83
CA ALA A 197 -10.95 -19.84 10.25
C ALA A 197 -12.10 -18.92 10.72
N THR A 198 -11.86 -18.05 11.70
CA THR A 198 -12.84 -17.06 12.14
C THR A 198 -13.11 -16.08 11.00
N ASP A 199 -14.39 -15.79 10.80
CA ASP A 199 -14.81 -14.84 9.77
C ASP A 199 -14.13 -13.48 9.98
N TYR A 200 -13.67 -12.89 8.88
CA TYR A 200 -12.89 -11.67 8.94
C TYR A 200 -13.79 -10.47 9.29
N ASN A 201 -13.18 -9.50 9.93
CA ASN A 201 -13.76 -8.19 10.18
C ASN A 201 -12.62 -7.18 10.25
N MET A 202 -12.37 -6.50 9.13
CA MET A 202 -11.15 -5.71 8.94
C MET A 202 -11.03 -4.62 10.01
N GLN A 203 -9.82 -4.50 10.56
CA GLN A 203 -9.53 -3.58 11.67
C GLN A 203 -9.11 -2.19 11.17
N GLY A 204 -8.62 -2.08 9.94
CA GLY A 204 -8.22 -0.78 9.42
C GLY A 204 -7.57 -0.82 8.05
N VAL A 205 -6.93 0.32 7.74
CA VAL A 205 -6.30 0.60 6.45
C VAL A 205 -4.95 1.27 6.66
N ILE A 206 -3.98 0.92 5.82
CA ILE A 206 -2.75 1.68 5.63
C ILE A 206 -2.64 2.04 4.15
N ILE A 207 -2.55 3.33 3.85
CA ILE A 207 -2.26 3.86 2.52
C ILE A 207 -0.78 4.20 2.49
N VAL A 208 -0.03 3.52 1.63
CA VAL A 208 1.41 3.70 1.44
C VAL A 208 1.63 4.42 0.10
N PRO A 209 2.15 5.65 0.08
CA PRO A 209 2.49 6.32 -1.17
C PRO A 209 3.67 5.62 -1.86
N SER A 210 3.82 5.82 -3.17
CA SER A 210 4.80 5.06 -3.96
C SER A 210 6.23 5.21 -3.44
N ARG A 211 6.60 6.40 -2.94
CA ARG A 211 7.92 6.70 -2.34
C ARG A 211 8.25 5.92 -1.06
N ALA A 212 7.24 5.41 -0.35
CA ALA A 212 7.37 4.58 0.84
C ALA A 212 7.05 3.10 0.54
N ALA A 213 6.81 2.77 -0.73
CA ALA A 213 6.73 1.42 -1.25
C ALA A 213 7.98 1.12 -2.07
N TYR A 214 7.85 0.98 -3.40
CA TYR A 214 8.97 0.62 -4.29
C TYR A 214 9.48 1.77 -5.15
N ALA A 215 8.98 2.99 -4.96
CA ALA A 215 9.38 4.18 -5.70
C ALA A 215 9.50 3.90 -7.22
N ARG A 216 10.68 4.08 -7.82
CA ARG A 216 10.95 3.74 -9.24
C ARG A 216 11.82 2.48 -9.38
N ASP A 217 12.06 1.80 -8.28
CA ASP A 217 13.05 0.75 -8.17
C ASP A 217 12.50 -0.56 -8.71
N ASN A 218 13.42 -1.43 -9.12
CA ASN A 218 13.07 -2.80 -9.49
C ASN A 218 12.79 -3.61 -8.22
N THR A 219 11.90 -4.60 -8.31
CA THR A 219 11.50 -5.44 -7.18
C THR A 219 11.57 -6.91 -7.55
N ILE A 220 11.32 -7.80 -6.59
CA ILE A 220 11.13 -9.23 -6.89
C ILE A 220 9.99 -9.50 -7.89
N TYR A 221 9.08 -8.54 -8.05
CA TYR A 221 7.99 -8.57 -9.02
C TYR A 221 8.33 -7.89 -10.36
N GLY A 222 9.60 -7.54 -10.57
CA GLY A 222 10.03 -6.69 -11.68
C GLY A 222 9.66 -5.22 -11.44
N THR A 223 9.41 -4.49 -12.52
CA THR A 223 9.08 -3.05 -12.50
C THR A 223 7.57 -2.77 -12.45
N ILE A 224 6.72 -3.79 -12.33
CA ILE A 224 5.26 -3.64 -12.40
C ILE A 224 4.69 -2.76 -11.28
N TYR A 225 5.41 -2.65 -10.15
CA TYR A 225 5.02 -1.83 -9.01
C TYR A 225 5.75 -0.49 -8.90
N ALA A 226 6.52 -0.11 -9.93
CA ALA A 226 7.13 1.22 -9.99
C ALA A 226 6.06 2.32 -10.08
N ASN A 227 6.23 3.38 -9.28
CA ASN A 227 5.35 4.53 -9.09
C ASN A 227 3.94 4.15 -8.61
N ARG A 228 3.78 3.00 -7.93
CA ARG A 228 2.49 2.55 -7.43
C ARG A 228 2.38 2.76 -5.92
N SER A 229 1.28 3.39 -5.51
CA SER A 229 0.84 3.44 -4.12
C SER A 229 0.05 2.18 -3.78
N PHE A 230 0.06 1.79 -2.50
CA PHE A 230 -0.60 0.59 -1.99
C PHE A 230 -1.63 0.97 -0.94
N VAL A 231 -2.80 0.36 -1.00
CA VAL A 231 -3.83 0.47 0.03
C VAL A 231 -4.02 -0.92 0.64
N PHE A 232 -3.48 -1.11 1.84
CA PHE A 232 -3.65 -2.32 2.62
C PHE A 232 -4.92 -2.18 3.45
N ASN A 233 -5.93 -3.02 3.21
CA ASN A 233 -7.10 -3.14 4.07
C ASN A 233 -7.10 -4.52 4.71
N PHE A 234 -7.01 -4.57 6.04
CA PHE A 234 -6.54 -5.78 6.69
C PHE A 234 -7.09 -6.02 8.09
N GLN A 235 -6.82 -7.24 8.57
CA GLN A 235 -6.90 -7.69 9.95
C GLN A 235 -5.67 -8.53 10.27
N LEU A 236 -5.13 -8.38 11.48
CA LEU A 236 -3.92 -9.09 11.92
C LEU A 236 -4.21 -10.16 12.95
N TYR A 237 -3.55 -11.29 12.78
CA TYR A 237 -3.76 -12.50 13.56
C TYR A 237 -2.43 -12.93 14.17
N ASN A 238 -2.45 -13.25 15.46
CA ASN A 238 -1.45 -14.04 16.17
C ASN A 238 0.01 -13.65 15.87
N THR A 239 0.28 -12.35 15.75
CA THR A 239 1.64 -11.85 15.49
C THR A 239 2.58 -12.35 16.58
N ARG A 240 3.81 -12.73 16.23
CA ARG A 240 4.78 -13.20 17.20
C ARG A 240 6.19 -12.73 16.93
N THR A 241 6.96 -12.65 18.00
CA THR A 241 8.40 -12.49 17.91
C THR A 241 8.99 -13.59 17.06
N ARG A 242 9.79 -13.19 16.08
CA ARG A 242 10.53 -14.08 15.20
C ARG A 242 11.60 -14.83 15.99
N LEU A 243 11.70 -16.13 15.77
CA LEU A 243 12.73 -16.97 16.39
C LEU A 243 14.08 -16.76 15.70
N ASP A 244 15.18 -17.02 16.38
CA ASP A 244 16.53 -16.80 15.82
C ASP A 244 16.80 -17.60 14.54
N ASN A 245 16.24 -18.80 14.42
CA ASN A 245 16.34 -19.65 13.24
C ASN A 245 15.43 -19.21 12.07
N GLU A 246 14.63 -18.15 12.24
CA GLU A 246 13.71 -17.62 11.24
C GLU A 246 14.13 -16.24 10.70
N LYS A 247 15.24 -15.69 11.21
CA LYS A 247 15.77 -14.36 10.87
C LYS A 247 16.35 -14.30 9.45
#